data_AF-A0A9E6BMS4-F1
#
_entry.id   AF-A0A9E6BMS4-F1
#
_cell.length_a   1.000
_cell.length_b   1.000
_cell.length_c   1.000
_cell.angle_alpha   90.00
_cell.angle_beta   90.00
_cell.angle_gamma   90.00
#
_symmetry.space_group_name_H-M   'P 1'
#
loop_
_entity.id
_entity.type
_entity.pdbx_description
1 polymer ?
#
loop_
_entity_poly.entity_id
_entity_poly.type
_entity_poly.pdbx_seq_one_letter_code
_entity_poly.pdbx_strand_id
1 'polypeptide(L)' 'MALFVNTRPAPFGAVTTLRITNSLDNLRMALIDWNSKRVTRAALSKLGDRELNDIGLSRADVDRL' A
#
# COMPACT_ATOMS: atom_id res chain seq x y z
N MET A 1 26.70 4.45 43.50
CA MET A 1 26.04 4.96 42.26
C MET A 1 24.98 3.94 41.89
N ALA A 2 23.70 4.24 42.13
CA ALA A 2 22.61 3.29 41.89
C ALA A 2 22.12 3.41 40.44
N LEU A 3 22.19 2.32 39.68
CA LEU A 3 21.59 2.18 38.36
C LEU A 3 20.08 1.90 38.54
N PHE A 4 19.26 2.93 38.34
CA PHE A 4 17.81 2.73 38.23
C PHE A 4 17.50 2.11 36.87
N VAL A 5 17.10 0.84 36.84
CA VAL A 5 16.55 0.24 35.63
C VAL A 5 15.17 0.86 35.40
N ASN A 6 15.06 1.69 34.36
CA ASN A 6 13.81 2.34 33.98
C ASN A 6 12.98 1.35 33.15
N THR A 7 12.42 0.33 33.78
CA THR A 7 11.35 -0.45 33.13
C THR A 7 10.11 0.44 33.11
N ARG A 8 9.87 1.14 32.00
CA ARG A 8 8.58 1.79 31.74
C ARG A 8 7.61 0.67 31.38
N PRO A 9 6.73 0.20 32.29
CA PRO A 9 5.73 -0.77 31.89
C PRO A 9 4.93 -0.14 30.77
N ALA A 10 4.90 -0.79 29.60
CA ALA A 10 4.03 -0.35 28.53
C ALA A 10 2.61 -0.27 29.11
N PRO A 11 1.93 0.87 29.05
CA PRO A 11 0.62 1.03 29.67
C PRO A 11 -0.31 -0.07 29.15
N PHE A 12 -1.09 -0.68 30.04
CA PHE A 12 -2.09 -1.68 29.68
C PHE A 12 -2.93 -1.14 28.51
N GLY A 13 -2.91 -1.82 27.36
CA GLY A 13 -3.54 -1.36 26.12
C GLY A 13 -2.61 -0.79 25.03
N ALA A 14 -1.31 -0.60 25.30
CA ALA A 14 -0.36 -0.16 24.26
C ALA A 14 -0.29 -1.15 23.07
N VAL A 15 -0.42 -2.46 23.36
CA VAL A 15 -0.47 -3.52 22.34
C VAL A 15 -1.76 -3.44 21.52
N THR A 16 -2.90 -3.12 22.15
CA THR A 16 -4.17 -2.97 21.43
C THR A 16 -4.17 -1.74 20.53
N THR A 17 -3.62 -0.62 21.00
CA THR A 17 -3.47 0.60 20.18
C THR A 17 -2.57 0.36 18.98
N LEU A 18 -1.41 -0.28 19.16
CA LEU A 18 -0.49 -0.61 18.07
C LEU A 18 -1.14 -1.51 17.00
N ARG A 19 -1.93 -2.50 17.42
CA ARG A 19 -2.63 -3.39 16.48
C ARG A 19 -3.68 -2.67 15.66
N ILE A 20 -4.42 -1.75 16.28
CA ILE A 20 -5.45 -0.95 15.60
C ILE A 20 -4.79 0.00 14.59
N THR A 21 -3.75 0.73 14.99
CA THR A 21 -3.04 1.64 14.08
C THR A 21 -2.42 0.89 12.90
N ASN A 22 -1.80 -0.27 13.14
CA ASN A 22 -1.22 -1.08 12.07
C ASN A 22 -2.30 -1.64 11.12
N SER A 23 -3.46 -2.02 11.66
CA SER A 23 -4.57 -2.53 10.83
C SER A 23 -5.15 -1.42 9.94
N LEU A 24 -5.29 -0.21 10.48
CA LEU A 24 -5.74 0.95 9.70
C LEU A 24 -4.73 1.35 8.62
N ASP A 25 -3.44 1.31 8.93
CA ASP A 25 -2.39 1.60 7.95
C ASP A 25 -2.40 0.57 6.81
N ASN A 26 -2.51 -0.72 7.12
CA ASN A 26 -2.62 -1.78 6.12
C ASN A 26 -3.85 -1.62 5.22
N LEU A 27 -5.01 -1.28 5.80
CA LEU A 27 -6.23 -1.01 5.01
C LEU A 27 -6.04 0.19 4.08
N ARG A 28 -5.43 1.26 4.58
CA ARG A 28 -5.10 2.44 3.77
C ARG A 28 -4.15 2.09 2.63
N MET A 29 -3.10 1.34 2.90
CA MET A 29 -2.15 0.86 1.88
C MET A 29 -2.85 0.01 0.82
N ALA A 30 -3.73 -0.91 1.22
CA ALA A 30 -4.50 -1.73 0.29
C ALA A 30 -5.42 -0.89 -0.60
N LEU A 31 -6.08 0.13 -0.05
CA LEU A 31 -6.91 1.06 -0.82
C LEU A 31 -6.09 1.89 -1.82
N ILE A 32 -4.91 2.36 -1.40
CA ILE A 32 -4.00 3.10 -2.28
C ILE A 32 -3.53 2.19 -3.42
N ASP A 33 -3.08 0.97 -3.13
CA ASP A 33 -2.61 0.01 -4.14
C ASP A 33 -3.72 -0.33 -5.16
N TRP A 34 -4.94 -0.58 -4.67
CA TRP A 34 -6.09 -0.82 -5.53
C TRP A 34 -6.42 0.38 -6.43
N ASN A 35 -6.37 1.59 -5.88
CA ASN A 35 -6.63 2.80 -6.66
C ASN A 35 -5.52 3.02 -7.70
N SER A 36 -4.25 2.90 -7.30
CA SER A 36 -3.11 2.99 -8.21
C SER A 36 -3.23 2.01 -9.37
N LYS A 37 -3.62 0.75 -9.12
CA LYS A 37 -3.88 -0.25 -10.19
C LYS A 37 -4.97 0.20 -11.15
N ARG A 38 -6.11 0.68 -10.63
CA ARG A 38 -7.22 1.20 -11.45
C ARG A 38 -6.83 2.43 -12.27
N VAL A 39 -6.10 3.37 -11.67
CA VAL A 39 -5.64 4.58 -12.35
C VAL A 39 -4.65 4.22 -13.45
N THR A 40 -3.69 3.32 -13.18
CA THR A 40 -2.75 2.81 -14.18
C THR A 40 -3.49 2.13 -15.33
N ARG A 41 -4.45 1.25 -15.05
CA ARG A 41 -5.27 0.62 -16.09
C ARG A 41 -6.05 1.65 -16.90
N ALA A 42 -6.66 2.64 -16.25
CA ALA A 42 -7.40 3.69 -16.93
C ALA A 42 -6.49 4.55 -17.81
N ALA A 43 -5.29 4.90 -17.33
CA ALA A 43 -4.29 5.64 -18.11
C ALA A 43 -3.81 4.84 -19.34
N LEU A 44 -3.46 3.57 -19.14
CA LEU A 44 -3.05 2.66 -20.22
C LEU A 44 -4.18 2.39 -21.23
N SER A 45 -5.42 2.32 -20.78
CA SER A 45 -6.58 2.10 -21.66
C SER A 45 -6.85 3.28 -22.61
N LYS A 46 -6.39 4.49 -22.25
CA LYS A 46 -6.50 5.69 -23.10
C LYS A 46 -5.45 5.74 -24.21
N LEU A 47 -4.34 5.03 -24.05
CA LEU A 47 -3.29 4.94 -25.06
C LEU A 47 -3.73 4.03 -26.22
N GLY A 48 -3.29 4.37 -27.43
CA GLY A 48 -3.50 3.56 -28.62
C GLY A 48 -2.59 2.33 -28.64
N ASP A 49 -2.94 1.33 -29.46
CA ASP A 49 -2.17 0.07 -29.53
C ASP A 49 -0.72 0.27 -29.98
N ARG A 50 -0.45 1.29 -30.80
CA ARG A 50 0.91 1.66 -31.21
C ARG A 50 1.73 2.24 -30.06
N GLU A 51 1.11 3.07 -29.23
CA GLU A 51 1.76 3.69 -28.08
C GLU A 51 2.02 2.65 -26.97
N LEU A 52 1.08 1.73 -26.77
CA LEU A 52 1.29 0.56 -25.90
C LEU A 52 2.44 -0.31 -26.40
N ASN A 53 2.52 -0.55 -27.72
CA ASN A 53 3.61 -1.34 -28.30
C ASN A 53 4.99 -0.67 -28.19
N ASP A 54 5.04 0.67 -28.23
CA ASP A 54 6.28 1.44 -28.05
C ASP A 54 6.88 1.25 -26.65
N ILE A 55 6.01 1.17 -25.63
CA ILE A 55 6.41 0.83 -24.25
C ILE A 55 6.47 -0.69 -23.99
N GLY A 56 6.31 -1.52 -25.03
CA GLY A 56 6.41 -2.98 -24.95
C GLY A 56 5.24 -3.67 -24.23
N LEU A 57 4.09 -3.01 -24.12
CA LEU A 57 2.87 -3.56 -23.50
C LEU A 57 1.86 -3.99 -24.56
N SER A 58 1.16 -5.10 -24.31
CA SER A 58 0.00 -5.51 -25.10
C SER A 58 -1.32 -5.16 -24.40
N ARG A 59 -2.41 -5.09 -25.17
CA ARG A 59 -3.76 -4.86 -24.61
C ARG A 59 -4.15 -5.91 -23.56
N ALA A 60 -3.69 -7.15 -23.74
CA ALA A 60 -3.93 -8.24 -22.81
C ALA A 60 -3.23 -8.02 -21.45
N ASP A 61 -2.07 -7.37 -21.43
CA ASP A 61 -1.35 -7.07 -20.20
C ASP A 61 -2.03 -5.94 -19.42
N VAL A 62 -2.57 -4.94 -20.13
CA VAL A 62 -3.40 -3.87 -19.52
C VAL A 62 -4.67 -4.44 -18.89
N ASP A 63 -5.28 -5.46 -19.49
CA ASP A 63 -6.47 -6.10 -18.94
C ASP A 63 -6.19 -7.01 -17.72
N ARG A 64 -4.95 -7.46 -17.55
CA ARG A 64 -4.50 -8.26 -16.39
C ARG A 64 -4.12 -7.41 -15.17
N LEU A 65 -3.96 -6.09 -15.34
CA LEU A 65 -3.76 -5.12 -14.25
C LEU A 65 -5.06 -4.81 -13.49
#